data_AF-A0A2H0R417-F1
#
_entry.id   AF-A0A2H0R417-F1
#
_cell.length_a   1.000
_cell.length_b   1.000
_cell.length_c   1.000
_cell.angle_alpha   90.00
_cell.angle_beta   90.00
_cell.angle_gamma   90.00
#
_symmetry.space_group_name_H-M   'P 1'
#
loop_
_entity.id
_entity.type
_entity.pdbx_description
1 polymer ?
#
loop_
_entity_poly.entity_id
_entity_poly.type
_entity_poly.pdbx_seq_one_letter_code
_entity_poly.pdbx_strand_id
1 'polypeptide(L)'
;MVMKTSVSVSGDLIAGRRPAKLFGFIIPVELMLSNKEKNGFTLIEVLVTLFVLSVALVGVFFIITQNLANATRVGNNILGAHLAQEGVELVRNIRDNEWHATDTFGNTLPNGTHEVQALTWNSLNSRWDPAYALRSFNDQFLKKDPATGVFGYDLGADSIFKRKVVISTPTGEGAFHKIVTVTVSWAERASAKSIIVEEHLYDWLP
;
A
#
# COMPACT_ATOMS: atom_id res chain seq x y z
N MET A 1 -34.23 61.47 88.20
CA MET A 1 -35.01 60.53 87.36
C MET A 1 -35.16 61.19 85.99
N VAL A 2 -34.55 60.62 84.95
CA VAL A 2 -34.21 61.37 83.71
C VAL A 2 -35.21 61.12 82.59
N MET A 3 -35.48 62.17 81.79
CA MET A 3 -36.29 62.19 80.56
C MET A 3 -35.79 61.16 79.53
N LYS A 4 -36.63 60.40 78.79
CA LYS A 4 -37.74 60.75 77.89
C LYS A 4 -37.28 61.37 76.55
N THR A 5 -37.37 60.58 75.46
CA THR A 5 -37.71 60.92 74.05
C THR A 5 -37.56 59.62 73.22
N SER A 6 -38.63 58.94 72.77
CA SER A 6 -39.50 59.18 71.59
C SER A 6 -38.87 58.85 70.22
N VAL A 7 -39.55 58.04 69.39
CA VAL A 7 -39.59 58.08 67.90
C VAL A 7 -40.82 57.27 67.40
N SER A 8 -41.32 57.58 66.20
CA SER A 8 -42.62 57.15 65.63
C SER A 8 -42.62 55.82 64.85
N VAL A 9 -43.81 55.23 64.71
CA VAL A 9 -44.24 54.18 63.75
C VAL A 9 -44.95 54.85 62.53
N SER A 10 -45.36 54.23 61.42
CA SER A 10 -45.36 52.84 60.90
C SER A 10 -45.36 52.85 59.35
N GLY A 11 -45.45 51.69 58.67
CA GLY A 11 -45.79 51.63 57.22
C GLY A 11 -45.46 50.34 56.45
N ASP A 12 -46.29 49.30 56.64
CA ASP A 12 -46.74 48.27 55.67
C ASP A 12 -45.80 47.43 54.76
N LEU A 13 -45.71 46.15 55.13
CA LEU A 13 -45.99 44.93 54.33
C LEU A 13 -45.76 44.92 52.79
N ILE A 14 -44.67 44.27 52.32
CA ILE A 14 -44.69 43.33 51.17
C ILE A 14 -43.80 42.11 51.47
N ALA A 15 -44.22 40.92 51.05
CA ALA A 15 -43.52 39.66 51.27
C ALA A 15 -42.32 39.45 50.34
N GLY A 16 -41.16 39.08 50.91
CA GLY A 16 -39.94 38.66 50.22
C GLY A 16 -39.23 37.52 50.95
N ARG A 17 -38.54 36.63 50.22
CA ARG A 17 -38.04 35.35 50.77
C ARG A 17 -36.88 35.48 51.79
N ARG A 18 -36.75 34.44 52.62
CA ARG A 18 -35.90 34.24 53.81
C ARG A 18 -34.40 34.65 53.69
N PRO A 19 -33.74 35.05 54.79
CA PRO A 19 -32.31 35.39 54.84
C PRO A 19 -31.38 34.26 55.33
N ALA A 20 -30.07 34.59 55.39
CA ALA A 20 -28.95 33.91 56.07
C ALA A 20 -28.26 32.77 55.26
N LYS A 21 -26.94 32.53 55.30
CA LYS A 21 -25.81 32.96 56.19
C LYS A 21 -24.55 33.25 55.32
N LEU A 22 -23.77 34.31 55.55
CA LEU A 22 -22.67 34.51 56.54
C LEU A 22 -21.30 33.89 56.12
N PHE A 23 -20.22 34.65 56.31
CA PHE A 23 -18.78 34.33 56.07
C PHE A 23 -18.27 34.29 54.61
N GLY A 24 -18.06 35.49 54.03
CA GLY A 24 -17.05 35.71 52.98
C GLY A 24 -15.80 36.36 53.61
N PHE A 25 -14.78 35.56 53.91
CA PHE A 25 -13.53 35.99 54.54
C PHE A 25 -12.66 36.77 53.54
N ILE A 26 -12.23 37.98 53.89
CA ILE A 26 -11.32 38.79 53.09
C ILE A 26 -9.91 38.17 53.22
N ILE A 27 -9.44 37.50 52.18
CA ILE A 27 -8.01 37.17 52.02
C ILE A 27 -7.44 38.15 50.98
N PRO A 28 -6.45 38.98 51.31
CA PRO A 28 -5.72 39.71 50.29
C PRO A 28 -4.99 38.71 49.39
N VAL A 29 -5.09 38.88 48.07
CA VAL A 29 -4.26 38.12 47.13
C VAL A 29 -2.84 38.68 47.20
N GLU A 30 -2.13 38.36 48.27
CA GLU A 30 -0.68 38.44 48.30
C GLU A 30 -0.17 37.44 47.27
N LEU A 31 0.37 38.01 46.20
CA LEU A 31 0.93 37.29 45.07
C LEU A 31 2.13 36.48 45.60
N MET A 32 1.90 35.23 45.99
CA MET A 32 2.95 34.23 46.12
C MET A 32 3.57 34.02 44.74
N LEU A 33 4.49 34.92 44.39
CA LEU A 33 5.49 34.71 43.36
C LEU A 33 6.36 33.55 43.86
N SER A 34 5.89 32.34 43.57
CA SER A 34 6.74 31.16 43.59
C SER A 34 7.92 31.48 42.70
N ASN A 35 9.07 31.73 43.33
CA ASN A 35 10.33 31.83 42.62
C ASN A 35 10.50 30.51 41.88
N LYS A 36 10.32 30.54 40.55
CA LYS A 36 10.89 29.53 39.69
C LYS A 36 12.39 29.70 39.80
N GLU A 37 12.99 28.93 40.70
CA GLU A 37 14.43 28.64 40.74
C GLU A 37 14.91 28.48 39.30
N LYS A 38 15.72 29.42 38.82
CA LYS A 38 16.28 29.39 37.47
C LYS A 38 17.46 28.43 37.46
N ASN A 39 17.15 27.16 37.63
CA ASN A 39 18.11 26.07 37.57
C ASN A 39 18.75 26.06 36.19
N GLY A 40 20.02 26.48 36.12
CA GLY A 40 20.84 26.36 34.93
C GLY A 40 21.32 24.93 34.74
N PHE A 41 21.43 24.51 33.49
CA PHE A 41 21.97 23.20 33.12
C PHE A 41 23.46 23.12 33.48
N THR A 42 23.91 21.96 33.97
CA THR A 42 25.34 21.77 34.22
C THR A 42 26.08 21.38 32.93
N LEU A 43 27.37 21.71 32.82
CA LEU A 43 28.16 21.33 31.64
C LEU A 43 28.20 19.81 31.43
N ILE A 44 28.26 19.04 32.53
CA ILE A 44 28.27 17.57 32.48
C ILE A 44 26.92 16.99 32.02
N GLU A 45 25.80 17.60 32.41
CA GLU A 45 24.46 17.22 31.96
C GLU A 45 24.29 17.45 30.45
N VAL A 46 24.82 18.55 29.90
CA VAL A 46 24.84 18.79 28.45
C VAL A 46 25.69 17.74 27.72
N LEU A 47 26.87 17.40 28.26
CA LEU A 47 27.73 16.34 27.68
C LEU A 47 27.04 14.96 27.68
N VAL A 48 26.39 14.58 28.79
CA VAL A 48 25.63 13.33 28.89
C VAL A 48 24.42 13.34 27.95
N THR A 49 23.71 14.46 27.83
CA THR A 49 22.57 14.62 26.92
C THR A 49 22.99 14.48 25.47
N LEU A 50 24.09 15.12 25.05
CA LEU A 50 24.64 14.99 23.70
C LEU A 50 25.13 13.58 23.41
N PHE A 51 25.71 12.88 24.39
CA PHE A 51 26.11 11.48 24.25
C PHE A 51 24.89 10.57 24.02
N VAL A 52 23.86 10.67 24.86
CA VAL A 52 22.62 9.88 24.72
C VAL A 52 21.90 10.18 23.40
N LEU A 53 21.81 11.46 23.02
CA LEU A 53 21.24 11.90 21.74
C LEU A 53 22.02 11.30 20.54
N SER A 54 23.35 11.29 20.59
CA SER A 54 24.19 10.74 19.52
C SER A 54 23.95 9.23 19.34
N VAL A 55 23.87 8.47 20.43
CA VAL A 55 23.55 7.03 20.40
C VAL A 55 22.14 6.80 19.84
N ALA A 56 21.15 7.59 20.27
CA ALA A 56 19.78 7.50 19.78
C ALA A 56 19.67 7.76 18.27
N LEU A 57 20.39 8.78 17.75
CA LEU A 57 20.42 9.09 16.32
C LEU A 57 20.97 7.92 15.48
N VAL A 58 22.05 7.26 15.91
CA VAL A 58 22.60 6.09 15.22
C VAL A 58 21.57 4.95 15.12
N GLY A 59 20.83 4.69 16.21
CA GLY A 59 19.74 3.70 16.21
C GLY A 59 18.63 4.03 15.21
N VAL A 60 18.20 5.30 15.13
CA VAL A 60 17.20 5.77 14.18
C VAL A 60 17.69 5.63 12.72
N PHE A 61 18.93 6.03 12.43
CA PHE A 61 19.51 5.86 11.08
C PHE A 61 19.56 4.40 10.65
N PHE A 62 19.95 3.48 11.54
CA PHE A 62 19.96 2.05 11.24
C PHE A 62 18.55 1.55 10.83
N ILE A 63 17.52 1.90 11.60
CA ILE A 63 16.12 1.52 11.30
C ILE A 63 15.66 2.09 9.96
N ILE A 64 16.00 3.34 9.63
CA ILE A 64 15.66 3.97 8.34
C ILE A 64 16.26 3.18 7.17
N THR A 65 17.55 2.80 7.24
CA THR A 65 18.20 2.04 6.16
C THR A 65 17.57 0.66 5.92
N GLN A 66 17.17 -0.03 7.00
CA GLN A 66 16.47 -1.32 6.91
C GLN A 66 15.07 -1.17 6.33
N ASN A 67 14.32 -0.12 6.72
CA ASN A 67 13.00 0.16 6.18
C ASN A 67 13.03 0.50 4.68
N LEU A 68 14.01 1.28 4.22
CA LEU A 68 14.18 1.56 2.79
C LEU A 68 14.49 0.28 2.00
N ALA A 69 15.36 -0.59 2.54
CA ALA A 69 15.64 -1.89 1.93
C ALA A 69 14.39 -2.78 1.89
N ASN A 70 13.58 -2.81 2.95
CA ASN A 70 12.33 -3.59 2.97
C ASN A 70 11.26 -3.04 2.02
N ALA A 71 11.17 -1.71 1.87
CA ALA A 71 10.23 -1.07 0.95
C ALA A 71 10.46 -1.51 -0.51
N THR A 72 11.72 -1.62 -0.96
CA THR A 72 12.00 -2.11 -2.33
C THR A 72 11.63 -3.58 -2.51
N ARG A 73 11.84 -4.45 -1.50
CA ARG A 73 11.40 -5.85 -1.52
C ARG A 73 9.88 -5.98 -1.62
N VAL A 74 9.15 -5.20 -0.81
CA VAL A 74 7.69 -5.17 -0.84
C VAL A 74 7.19 -4.69 -2.20
N GLY A 75 7.80 -3.64 -2.75
CA GLY A 75 7.52 -3.18 -4.12
C GLY A 75 7.74 -4.26 -5.18
N ASN A 76 8.85 -5.01 -5.10
CA ASN A 76 9.13 -6.11 -6.03
C ASN A 76 8.15 -7.27 -5.90
N ASN A 77 7.71 -7.63 -4.67
CA ASN A 77 6.68 -8.64 -4.46
C ASN A 77 5.33 -8.22 -5.07
N ILE A 78 4.92 -6.96 -4.86
CA ILE A 78 3.66 -6.41 -5.41
C ILE A 78 3.73 -6.37 -6.94
N LEU A 79 4.83 -5.88 -7.51
CA LEU A 79 5.03 -5.86 -8.95
C LEU A 79 5.08 -7.27 -9.55
N GLY A 80 5.77 -8.22 -8.91
CA GLY A 80 5.79 -9.62 -9.33
C GLY A 80 4.40 -10.27 -9.31
N ALA A 81 3.55 -9.92 -8.33
CA ALA A 81 2.16 -10.38 -8.26
C ALA A 81 1.32 -9.80 -9.41
N HIS A 82 1.44 -8.50 -9.67
CA HIS A 82 0.74 -7.85 -10.79
C HIS A 82 1.21 -8.38 -12.15
N LEU A 83 2.51 -8.62 -12.35
CA LEU A 83 3.03 -9.23 -13.59
C LEU A 83 2.55 -10.67 -13.82
N ALA A 84 2.28 -11.41 -12.74
CA ALA A 84 1.75 -12.77 -12.81
C ALA A 84 0.24 -12.76 -13.13
N GLN A 85 -0.53 -11.85 -12.51
CA GLN A 85 -1.92 -11.60 -12.85
C GLN A 85 -2.06 -11.11 -14.30
N GLU A 86 -1.28 -10.10 -14.71
CA GLU A 86 -1.21 -9.61 -16.08
C GLU A 86 -0.89 -10.74 -17.07
N GLY A 87 0.03 -11.65 -16.73
CA GLY A 87 0.31 -12.83 -17.55
C GLY A 87 -0.91 -13.71 -17.79
N VAL A 88 -1.79 -13.88 -16.79
CA VAL A 88 -3.07 -14.62 -16.97
C VAL A 88 -4.05 -13.81 -17.80
N GLU A 89 -4.21 -12.52 -17.53
CA GLU A 89 -5.08 -11.62 -18.31
C GLU A 89 -4.68 -11.56 -19.78
N LEU A 90 -3.38 -11.58 -20.09
CA LEU A 90 -2.86 -11.65 -21.46
C LEU A 90 -3.24 -12.96 -22.16
N VAL A 91 -3.15 -14.10 -21.48
CA VAL A 91 -3.57 -15.40 -22.05
C VAL A 91 -5.08 -15.46 -22.23
N ARG A 92 -5.86 -14.86 -21.31
CA ARG A 92 -7.31 -14.71 -21.47
C ARG A 92 -7.66 -13.79 -22.65
N ASN A 93 -6.95 -12.68 -22.81
CA ASN A 93 -7.13 -11.76 -23.93
C ASN A 93 -6.79 -12.40 -25.30
N ILE A 94 -5.80 -13.30 -25.34
CA ILE A 94 -5.52 -14.13 -26.53
C ILE A 94 -6.67 -15.08 -26.84
N ARG A 95 -7.22 -15.78 -25.82
CA ARG A 95 -8.44 -16.62 -25.96
C ARG A 95 -9.61 -15.82 -26.53
N ASP A 96 -9.87 -14.64 -25.99
CA ASP A 96 -11.05 -13.84 -26.34
C ASP A 96 -10.93 -13.28 -27.79
N ASN A 97 -9.73 -12.92 -28.23
CA ASN A 97 -9.43 -12.56 -29.64
C ASN A 97 -9.52 -13.77 -30.60
N GLU A 98 -9.26 -15.00 -30.14
CA GLU A 98 -9.58 -16.20 -30.92
C GLU A 98 -11.10 -16.34 -31.08
N TRP A 99 -11.82 -16.32 -29.95
CA TRP A 99 -13.29 -16.46 -29.90
C TRP A 99 -13.99 -15.52 -30.87
N HIS A 100 -13.71 -14.20 -30.77
CA HIS A 100 -14.32 -13.16 -31.61
C HIS A 100 -14.06 -13.30 -33.11
N ALA A 101 -13.10 -14.12 -33.54
CA ALA A 101 -12.68 -14.21 -34.94
C ALA A 101 -12.95 -15.56 -35.59
N THR A 102 -13.05 -16.64 -34.80
CA THR A 102 -13.24 -18.01 -35.34
C THR A 102 -14.30 -18.84 -34.61
N ASP A 103 -14.90 -18.36 -33.51
CA ASP A 103 -15.75 -19.16 -32.62
C ASP A 103 -15.09 -20.50 -32.22
N THR A 104 -13.76 -20.50 -32.05
CA THR A 104 -12.98 -21.67 -31.61
C THR A 104 -12.28 -21.39 -30.28
N PHE A 105 -12.14 -22.44 -29.47
CA PHE A 105 -11.42 -22.39 -28.22
C PHE A 105 -10.05 -23.11 -28.30
N GLY A 106 -8.97 -22.36 -28.07
CA GLY A 106 -7.68 -22.90 -27.67
C GLY A 106 -6.74 -23.33 -28.80
N ASN A 107 -7.02 -22.99 -30.06
CA ASN A 107 -6.07 -23.19 -31.17
C ASN A 107 -4.88 -22.21 -31.07
N THR A 108 -5.12 -20.99 -30.56
CA THR A 108 -4.08 -19.99 -30.28
C THR A 108 -3.35 -20.24 -28.95
N LEU A 109 -3.81 -21.21 -28.15
CA LEU A 109 -3.22 -21.59 -26.87
C LEU A 109 -2.67 -23.03 -26.90
N PRO A 110 -1.61 -23.31 -27.70
CA PRO A 110 -0.99 -24.62 -27.77
C PRO A 110 -0.37 -25.02 -26.43
N ASN A 111 -0.43 -26.31 -26.11
CA ASN A 111 0.18 -26.82 -24.88
C ASN A 111 1.72 -26.70 -24.97
N GLY A 112 2.36 -26.25 -23.88
CA GLY A 112 3.80 -25.99 -23.88
C GLY A 112 4.22 -24.96 -22.84
N THR A 113 5.47 -24.53 -22.93
CA THR A 113 6.04 -23.45 -22.10
C THR A 113 6.37 -22.26 -22.99
N HIS A 114 5.83 -21.09 -22.63
CA HIS A 114 5.76 -19.90 -23.47
C HIS A 114 6.18 -18.63 -22.71
N GLU A 115 6.56 -17.62 -23.48
CA GLU A 115 6.62 -16.22 -23.08
C GLU A 115 5.35 -15.52 -23.60
N VAL A 116 4.70 -14.72 -22.77
CA VAL A 116 3.47 -13.97 -23.13
C VAL A 116 3.66 -12.47 -22.99
N GLN A 117 3.11 -11.69 -23.92
CA GLN A 117 3.06 -10.23 -23.85
C GLN A 117 1.75 -9.69 -24.46
N ALA A 118 1.56 -8.37 -24.42
CA ALA A 118 0.41 -7.69 -25.03
C ALA A 118 0.26 -8.03 -26.52
N LEU A 119 -0.99 -8.18 -26.97
CA LEU A 119 -1.32 -8.24 -28.39
C LEU A 119 -0.84 -6.96 -29.08
N THR A 120 -0.20 -7.11 -30.24
CA THR A 120 0.17 -5.98 -31.11
C THR A 120 -0.75 -5.93 -32.32
N TRP A 121 -1.10 -4.72 -32.76
CA TRP A 121 -1.89 -4.53 -33.98
C TRP A 121 -1.04 -4.80 -35.22
N ASN A 122 -1.43 -5.79 -36.01
CA ASN A 122 -0.77 -6.10 -37.27
C ASN A 122 -1.47 -5.33 -38.40
N SER A 123 -0.77 -4.34 -38.95
CA SER A 123 -1.29 -3.45 -40.00
C SER A 123 -1.46 -4.12 -41.36
N LEU A 124 -0.86 -5.29 -41.58
CA LEU A 124 -0.95 -6.02 -42.86
C LEU A 124 -2.26 -6.80 -42.99
N ASN A 125 -2.79 -7.32 -41.88
CA ASN A 125 -4.05 -8.08 -41.84
C ASN A 125 -5.18 -7.34 -41.10
N SER A 126 -4.92 -6.14 -40.58
CA SER A 126 -5.86 -5.33 -39.80
C SER A 126 -6.49 -6.10 -38.62
N ARG A 127 -5.67 -6.87 -37.90
CA ARG A 127 -6.08 -7.66 -36.74
C ARG A 127 -5.02 -7.62 -35.64
N TRP A 128 -5.46 -7.83 -34.40
CA TRP A 128 -4.58 -8.14 -33.27
C TRP A 128 -3.97 -9.54 -33.43
N ASP A 129 -2.64 -9.62 -33.43
CA ASP A 129 -1.93 -10.84 -33.82
C ASP A 129 -1.47 -11.68 -32.61
N PRO A 130 -2.10 -12.86 -32.36
CA PRO A 130 -1.75 -13.70 -31.22
C PRO A 130 -0.38 -14.38 -31.36
N ALA A 131 0.15 -14.54 -32.58
CA ALA A 131 1.42 -15.22 -32.81
C ALA A 131 2.64 -14.40 -32.32
N TYR A 132 2.51 -13.07 -32.25
CA TYR A 132 3.52 -12.20 -31.63
C TYR A 132 3.35 -12.07 -30.12
N ALA A 133 2.17 -12.40 -29.59
CA ALA A 133 1.84 -12.28 -28.17
C ALA A 133 2.20 -13.53 -27.37
N LEU A 134 2.09 -14.73 -27.95
CA LEU A 134 2.51 -15.99 -27.34
C LEU A 134 3.68 -16.60 -28.12
N ARG A 135 4.87 -16.64 -27.51
CA ARG A 135 6.13 -17.11 -28.12
C ARG A 135 6.69 -18.29 -27.34
N SER A 136 7.50 -19.14 -27.97
CA SER A 136 8.21 -20.21 -27.25
C SER A 136 9.13 -19.64 -26.17
N PHE A 137 9.17 -20.26 -24.99
CA PHE A 137 9.96 -19.78 -23.85
C PHE A 137 11.47 -19.78 -24.15
N ASN A 138 12.13 -18.66 -23.87
CA ASN A 138 13.55 -18.41 -24.17
C ASN A 138 14.31 -17.85 -22.93
N ASP A 139 13.71 -17.97 -21.74
CA ASP A 139 14.23 -17.51 -20.45
C ASP A 139 14.70 -16.04 -20.45
N GLN A 140 13.99 -15.17 -21.15
CA GLN A 140 14.35 -13.74 -21.23
C GLN A 140 13.78 -12.91 -20.07
N PHE A 141 14.44 -11.79 -19.78
CA PHE A 141 13.90 -10.76 -18.89
C PHE A 141 12.76 -10.01 -19.59
N LEU A 142 11.71 -9.69 -18.83
CA LEU A 142 10.70 -8.74 -19.26
C LEU A 142 11.36 -7.35 -19.35
N LYS A 143 11.20 -6.70 -20.49
CA LYS A 143 11.60 -5.31 -20.71
C LYS A 143 10.46 -4.39 -20.32
N LYS A 144 10.80 -3.22 -19.77
CA LYS A 144 9.84 -2.16 -19.48
C LYS A 144 9.98 -1.04 -20.50
N ASP A 145 8.92 -0.79 -21.27
CA ASP A 145 8.86 0.34 -22.19
C ASP A 145 8.92 1.67 -21.41
N PRO A 146 9.88 2.57 -21.68
CA PRO A 146 9.95 3.88 -21.03
C PRO A 146 8.80 4.83 -21.40
N ALA A 147 8.11 4.62 -22.52
CA ALA A 147 7.02 5.49 -22.97
C ALA A 147 5.67 5.13 -22.35
N THR A 148 5.29 3.86 -22.37
CA THR A 148 3.99 3.38 -21.84
C THR A 148 4.08 2.78 -20.43
N GLY A 149 5.28 2.38 -19.98
CA GLY A 149 5.48 1.67 -18.72
C GLY A 149 5.09 0.19 -18.74
N VAL A 150 4.60 -0.33 -19.88
CA VAL A 150 4.15 -1.71 -20.08
C VAL A 150 5.35 -2.68 -20.11
N PHE A 151 5.12 -3.92 -19.67
CA PHE A 151 6.12 -4.99 -19.68
C PHE A 151 5.90 -5.95 -20.86
N GLY A 152 6.97 -6.22 -21.62
CA GLY A 152 6.96 -7.12 -22.78
C GLY A 152 8.36 -7.59 -23.12
N TYR A 153 8.59 -8.04 -24.36
CA TYR A 153 9.91 -8.52 -24.81
C TYR A 153 10.50 -7.69 -25.96
N ASP A 154 9.68 -6.87 -26.63
CA ASP A 154 10.08 -6.16 -27.85
C ASP A 154 10.80 -4.81 -27.58
N LEU A 155 10.30 -4.01 -26.62
CA LEU A 155 10.77 -2.64 -26.38
C LEU A 155 11.15 -2.39 -24.92
N GLY A 156 12.12 -1.50 -24.71
CA GLY A 156 12.54 -1.01 -23.39
C GLY A 156 13.82 -1.65 -22.85
N ALA A 157 14.09 -1.40 -21.57
CA ALA A 157 15.25 -1.95 -20.86
C ALA A 157 14.84 -3.17 -20.03
N ASP A 158 15.74 -4.16 -19.94
CA ASP A 158 15.56 -5.38 -19.16
C ASP A 158 15.25 -5.06 -17.68
N SER A 159 14.19 -5.66 -17.16
CA SER A 159 13.86 -5.63 -15.73
C SER A 159 14.46 -6.84 -14.99
N ILE A 160 14.31 -6.88 -13.67
CA ILE A 160 14.74 -8.04 -12.86
C ILE A 160 13.83 -9.27 -13.01
N PHE A 161 12.68 -9.13 -13.67
CA PHE A 161 11.63 -10.15 -13.72
C PHE A 161 11.72 -10.97 -15.01
N LYS A 162 11.56 -12.29 -14.89
CA LYS A 162 11.24 -13.20 -15.98
C LYS A 162 9.81 -13.71 -15.82
N ARG A 163 9.10 -13.91 -16.93
CA ARG A 163 7.75 -14.48 -16.96
C ARG A 163 7.76 -15.75 -17.79
N LYS A 164 7.27 -16.85 -17.21
CA LYS A 164 7.12 -18.17 -17.83
C LYS A 164 5.66 -18.58 -17.73
N VAL A 165 5.02 -18.85 -18.85
CA VAL A 165 3.65 -19.36 -18.93
C VAL A 165 3.70 -20.83 -19.30
N VAL A 166 3.03 -21.69 -18.54
CA VAL A 166 2.83 -23.10 -18.92
C VAL A 166 1.36 -23.28 -19.25
N ILE A 167 1.07 -23.78 -20.45
CA ILE A 167 -0.29 -24.11 -20.90
C ILE A 167 -0.39 -25.62 -21.04
N SER A 168 -1.42 -26.21 -20.45
CA SER A 168 -1.70 -27.64 -20.60
C SER A 168 -3.20 -27.91 -20.75
N THR A 169 -3.54 -29.03 -21.39
CA THR A 169 -4.89 -29.60 -21.40
C THR A 169 -4.85 -30.86 -20.54
N PRO A 170 -5.72 -31.03 -19.54
CA PRO A 170 -5.76 -32.25 -18.75
C PRO A 170 -6.21 -33.44 -19.61
N THR A 171 -5.63 -34.61 -19.33
CA THR A 171 -5.90 -35.85 -20.06
C THR A 171 -6.99 -36.67 -19.37
N GLY A 172 -8.04 -37.04 -20.12
CA GLY A 172 -9.16 -37.86 -19.62
C GLY A 172 -10.46 -37.08 -19.51
N GLU A 173 -11.35 -37.47 -18.59
CA GLU A 173 -12.53 -36.69 -18.25
C GLU A 173 -12.10 -35.30 -17.77
N GLY A 174 -12.63 -34.25 -18.41
CA GLY A 174 -12.28 -32.86 -18.10
C GLY A 174 -11.41 -32.14 -19.13
N ALA A 175 -11.04 -32.76 -20.26
CA ALA A 175 -10.26 -32.16 -21.36
C ALA A 175 -10.90 -30.95 -22.08
N PHE A 176 -12.01 -30.40 -21.56
CA PHE A 176 -12.76 -29.24 -22.08
C PHE A 176 -12.23 -27.88 -21.57
N HIS A 177 -11.02 -27.83 -21.01
CA HIS A 177 -10.42 -26.61 -20.48
C HIS A 177 -8.89 -26.61 -20.62
N LYS A 178 -8.29 -25.42 -20.47
CA LYS A 178 -6.84 -25.19 -20.48
C LYS A 178 -6.42 -24.74 -19.08
N ILE A 179 -5.40 -25.38 -18.54
CA ILE A 179 -4.74 -24.95 -17.30
C ILE A 179 -3.58 -24.04 -17.70
N VAL A 180 -3.58 -22.82 -17.17
CA VAL A 180 -2.59 -21.77 -17.45
C VAL A 180 -1.86 -21.44 -16.14
N THR A 181 -0.62 -21.88 -16.02
CA THR A 181 0.23 -21.62 -14.85
C THR A 181 1.27 -20.55 -15.22
N VAL A 182 1.10 -19.34 -14.71
CA VAL A 182 2.04 -18.22 -14.90
C VAL A 182 2.99 -18.16 -13.71
N THR A 183 4.29 -18.31 -13.97
CA THR A 183 5.36 -18.09 -13.00
C THR A 183 6.12 -16.80 -13.34
N VAL A 184 6.14 -15.85 -12.42
CA VAL A 184 7.04 -14.69 -12.47
C VAL A 184 8.17 -14.91 -11.47
N SER A 185 9.43 -14.79 -11.91
CA SER A 185 10.61 -14.99 -11.08
C SER A 185 11.60 -13.84 -11.19
N TRP A 186 12.29 -13.54 -10.09
CA TRP A 186 13.35 -12.53 -10.03
C TRP A 186 14.41 -12.90 -8.99
N ALA A 187 15.60 -12.32 -9.10
CA ALA A 187 16.65 -12.46 -8.11
C ALA A 187 16.59 -11.33 -7.08
N GLU A 188 16.61 -11.67 -5.79
CA GLU A 188 16.69 -10.71 -4.70
C GLU A 188 17.93 -11.00 -3.82
N ARG A 189 19.01 -10.24 -4.06
CA ARG A 189 20.37 -10.56 -3.56
C ARG A 189 20.79 -11.97 -3.99
N ALA A 190 21.01 -12.88 -3.04
CA ALA A 190 21.41 -14.27 -3.28
C ALA A 190 20.23 -15.27 -3.22
N SER A 191 18.99 -14.78 -3.21
CA SER A 191 17.79 -15.63 -3.15
C SER A 191 16.93 -15.44 -4.40
N ALA A 192 16.63 -16.52 -5.10
CA ALA A 192 15.57 -16.51 -6.10
C ALA A 192 14.21 -16.33 -5.42
N LYS A 193 13.35 -15.52 -6.03
CA LYS A 193 11.95 -15.31 -5.65
C LYS A 193 11.07 -15.65 -6.85
N SER A 194 9.89 -16.18 -6.57
CA SER A 194 8.89 -16.42 -7.59
C SER A 194 7.49 -16.31 -7.02
N ILE A 195 6.57 -15.83 -7.85
CA ILE A 195 5.12 -15.87 -7.63
C ILE A 195 4.53 -16.73 -8.75
N ILE A 196 3.59 -17.60 -8.38
CA ILE A 196 2.89 -18.49 -9.29
C ILE A 196 1.40 -18.16 -9.18
N VAL A 197 0.75 -17.95 -10.32
CA VAL A 197 -0.70 -17.83 -10.47
C VAL A 197 -1.15 -18.93 -11.42
N GLU A 198 -2.24 -19.60 -11.09
CA GLU A 198 -2.84 -20.65 -11.92
C GLU A 198 -4.29 -20.30 -12.21
N GLU A 199 -4.71 -20.49 -13.46
CA GLU A 199 -6.04 -20.20 -13.95
C GLU A 199 -6.54 -21.35 -14.83
N HIS A 200 -7.84 -21.66 -14.73
CA HIS A 200 -8.50 -22.64 -15.59
C HIS A 200 -9.37 -21.91 -16.61
N LEU A 201 -8.91 -21.85 -17.86
CA LEU A 201 -9.68 -21.27 -18.97
C LEU A 201 -10.60 -22.33 -19.56
N TYR A 202 -11.91 -22.09 -19.48
CA TYR A 202 -12.94 -22.94 -20.06
C TYR A 202 -13.45 -22.37 -21.39
N ASP A 203 -14.08 -23.24 -22.17
CA ASP A 203 -14.82 -22.94 -23.38
C ASP A 203 -16.20 -22.35 -23.05
N TRP A 204 -16.26 -21.03 -22.85
CA TRP A 204 -17.48 -20.26 -22.65
C TRP A 204 -17.33 -18.85 -23.24
N LEU A 205 -18.44 -18.31 -23.73
CA LEU A 205 -18.52 -16.99 -24.36
C LEU A 205 -18.31 -15.89 -23.30
N PRO A 206 -17.29 -15.02 -23.44
CA PRO A 206 -16.91 -14.01 -22.43
C PRO A 206 -17.96 -12.91 -22.22
#